data_AF-A0A7W9C9E3-F1
#
_entry.id   AF-A0A7W9C9E3-F1
#
_cell.length_a   1.000
_cell.length_b   1.000
_cell.length_c   1.000
_cell.angle_alpha   90.00
_cell.angle_beta   90.00
_cell.angle_gamma   90.00
#
_symmetry.space_group_name_H-M   'P 1'
#
loop_
_entity.id
_entity.type
_entity.pdbx_description
1 polymer ?
#
loop_
_entity_poly.entity_id
_entity_poly.type
_entity_poly.pdbx_seq_one_letter_code
_entity_poly.pdbx_strand_id
1 'polypeptide(L)'
;MRFTIKAKLAVTFGLLILALVGIVALSISRLGTLNQSITELIEGPAAQLSRAQSVDAEFGGVVRRERGMVLATDPAQVRTFSEEAKQAAGRLEDQLNQALAAASPEAKGDWTKLADTWAQYKLISNEVHRLALANDKAGAGALMLNEARTLAAELEKSTHRIVEIDREKMKEAEAATTTVFENARTGLIITAVAAVLVALGGCTLVSFIIKRGLHRANEAVRAVAEGDLTRTLAVTTRDEIGDMLGNLNTMIERLRGVVSDALSAADNVSSGSQELSSTSEQMSQGATEQAAAAEQVSSSMEQMAANIKQNADNAAQTEKISRQSAKDAEASGEAVNRAVDAMRTIADKIGIVQEIARQTDLLALNAAVEAARAGEHGKGFAVVASEVRKLAERSQTAAAEIGTVSCDTVKAAQEAGDMLQRLVPDIRKTAELVSEISAACREQDIGANQINEAVQQLDKVTQQNAGASEEMSATSEELAAQAEELQTSIAFFRTDASGEGRSAPRASASPRHRATGARVTVLSSAARSTSAPASAKSPVHAQQARAQGFALDMTVGGADAEDMDFRESA
;
A
#
# COMPACT_ATOMS: atom_id res chain seq x y z
N MET A 1 -1.23 -41.20 7.06
CA MET A 1 0.24 -41.00 7.08
C MET A 1 0.64 -40.11 5.91
N ARG A 2 1.45 -39.06 6.15
CA ARG A 2 2.01 -38.20 5.09
C ARG A 2 3.12 -38.96 4.37
N PHE A 3 2.96 -39.21 3.07
CA PHE A 3 4.02 -39.78 2.23
C PHE A 3 4.96 -38.65 1.77
N THR A 4 5.92 -38.33 2.62
CA THR A 4 6.95 -37.32 2.34
C THR A 4 7.81 -37.69 1.14
N ILE A 5 8.46 -36.70 0.52
CA ILE A 5 9.46 -36.95 -0.54
C ILE A 5 10.54 -37.91 -0.03
N LYS A 6 10.95 -37.74 1.24
CA LYS A 6 11.89 -38.64 1.93
C LYS A 6 11.37 -40.08 1.98
N ALA A 7 10.10 -40.28 2.34
CA ALA A 7 9.50 -41.61 2.37
C ALA A 7 9.42 -42.24 0.98
N LYS A 8 9.06 -41.47 -0.06
CA LYS A 8 9.01 -41.95 -1.45
C LYS A 8 10.39 -42.40 -1.94
N LEU A 9 11.43 -41.58 -1.71
CA LEU A 9 12.81 -41.92 -2.06
C LEU A 9 13.32 -43.14 -1.27
N ALA A 10 13.05 -43.21 0.03
CA ALA A 10 13.45 -44.32 0.87
C ALA A 10 12.84 -45.65 0.40
N VAL A 11 11.57 -45.65 -0.02
CA VAL A 11 10.91 -46.84 -0.56
C VAL A 11 11.53 -47.26 -1.90
N THR A 12 11.76 -46.33 -2.84
CA THR A 12 12.34 -46.67 -4.14
C THR A 12 13.78 -47.18 -4.03
N PHE A 13 14.62 -46.53 -3.22
CA PHE A 13 15.99 -46.98 -2.99
C PHE A 13 16.05 -48.27 -2.17
N GLY A 14 15.16 -48.43 -1.18
CA GLY A 14 15.05 -49.66 -0.38
C GLY A 14 14.70 -50.87 -1.23
N LEU A 15 13.73 -50.74 -2.15
CA LEU A 15 13.38 -51.81 -3.10
C LEU A 15 14.54 -52.15 -4.04
N LEU A 16 15.29 -51.15 -4.51
CA LEU A 16 16.45 -51.35 -5.38
C LEU A 16 17.58 -52.09 -4.66
N ILE A 17 17.88 -51.70 -3.41
CA ILE A 17 18.89 -52.37 -2.58
C ILE A 17 18.47 -53.82 -2.30
N LEU A 18 17.20 -54.06 -1.95
CA LEU A 18 16.68 -55.43 -1.74
C LEU A 18 16.78 -56.28 -3.00
N ALA A 19 16.46 -55.73 -4.17
CA ALA A 19 16.62 -56.44 -5.45
C ALA A 19 18.08 -56.80 -5.73
N LEU A 20 19.02 -55.89 -5.43
CA LEU A 20 20.45 -56.13 -5.63
C LEU A 20 20.98 -57.22 -4.70
N VAL A 21 20.57 -57.20 -3.42
CA VAL A 21 20.88 -58.27 -2.46
C VAL A 21 20.31 -59.61 -2.95
N GLY A 22 19.09 -59.62 -3.49
CA GLY A 22 18.47 -60.82 -4.07
C GLY A 22 19.23 -61.39 -5.27
N ILE A 23 19.71 -60.53 -6.18
CA ILE A 23 20.52 -60.94 -7.34
C ILE A 23 21.84 -61.56 -6.88
N VAL A 24 22.53 -60.95 -5.91
CA VAL A 24 23.79 -61.47 -5.38
C VAL A 24 23.57 -62.84 -4.71
N ALA A 25 22.55 -62.99 -3.88
CA ALA A 25 22.23 -64.26 -3.22
C ALA A 25 21.92 -65.38 -4.24
N LEU A 26 21.12 -65.07 -5.28
CA LEU A 26 20.81 -66.02 -6.35
C LEU A 26 22.07 -66.41 -7.14
N SER A 27 22.94 -65.44 -7.44
CA SER A 27 24.19 -65.66 -8.16
C SER A 27 25.11 -66.62 -7.41
N ILE A 28 25.30 -66.40 -6.11
CA ILE A 28 26.11 -67.26 -5.24
C ILE A 28 25.55 -68.69 -5.23
N SER A 29 24.23 -68.85 -5.08
CA SER A 29 23.59 -70.17 -5.07
C SER A 29 23.76 -70.93 -6.39
N ARG A 30 23.57 -70.25 -7.54
CA ARG A 30 23.73 -70.87 -8.86
C ARG A 30 25.18 -71.23 -9.15
N LEU A 31 26.14 -70.39 -8.76
CA LEU A 31 27.56 -70.67 -8.91
C LEU A 31 27.99 -71.88 -8.06
N GLY A 32 27.45 -72.02 -6.84
CA GLY A 32 27.68 -73.20 -6.00
C GLY A 32 27.18 -74.50 -6.65
N THR A 33 25.99 -74.47 -7.26
CA THR A 33 25.41 -75.63 -7.97
C THR A 33 26.26 -76.02 -9.19
N LEU A 34 26.74 -75.04 -9.95
CA LEU A 34 27.61 -75.26 -11.10
C LEU A 34 28.95 -75.86 -10.67
N ASN A 35 29.55 -75.31 -9.61
CA ASN A 35 30.81 -75.83 -9.06
C ASN A 35 30.67 -77.30 -8.64
N GLN A 36 29.57 -77.66 -7.98
CA GLN A 36 29.28 -79.05 -7.61
C GLN A 36 29.12 -79.96 -8.82
N SER A 37 28.41 -79.52 -9.86
CA SER A 37 28.22 -80.32 -11.11
C SER A 37 29.56 -80.58 -11.82
N ILE A 38 30.47 -79.59 -11.82
CA ILE A 38 31.82 -79.75 -12.38
C ILE A 38 32.66 -80.73 -11.54
N THR A 39 32.56 -80.67 -10.20
CA THR A 39 33.23 -81.64 -9.32
C THR A 39 32.74 -83.07 -9.59
N GLU A 40 31.42 -83.27 -9.72
CA GLU A 40 30.83 -84.57 -10.03
C GLU A 40 31.26 -85.11 -11.42
N LEU A 41 31.44 -84.22 -12.40
CA LEU A 41 31.97 -84.55 -13.72
C LEU A 41 33.42 -85.07 -13.66
N ILE A 42 34.27 -84.40 -12.88
CA ILE A 42 35.70 -84.74 -12.74
C ILE A 42 35.90 -86.03 -11.93
N GLU A 43 35.24 -86.15 -10.77
CA GLU A 43 35.39 -87.30 -9.87
C GLU A 43 34.66 -88.56 -10.36
N GLY A 44 33.65 -88.39 -11.22
CA GLY A 44 32.85 -89.48 -11.78
C GLY A 44 33.38 -89.99 -13.13
N PRO A 45 32.70 -89.70 -14.26
CA PRO A 45 32.99 -90.38 -15.52
C PRO A 45 34.36 -90.01 -16.13
N ALA A 46 34.93 -88.83 -15.83
CA ALA A 46 36.25 -88.44 -16.33
C ALA A 46 37.36 -89.28 -15.67
N ALA A 47 37.26 -89.48 -14.35
CA ALA A 47 38.17 -90.35 -13.61
C ALA A 47 38.01 -91.83 -14.00
N GLN A 48 36.80 -92.29 -14.33
CA GLN A 48 36.58 -93.67 -14.83
C GLN A 48 37.19 -93.88 -16.22
N LEU A 49 36.96 -92.95 -17.15
CA LEU A 49 37.55 -92.97 -18.48
C LEU A 49 39.08 -92.98 -18.43
N SER A 50 39.69 -92.14 -17.59
CA SER A 50 41.15 -92.10 -17.41
C SER A 50 41.70 -93.43 -16.87
N ARG A 51 40.99 -94.09 -15.95
CA ARG A 51 41.36 -95.40 -15.43
C ARG A 51 41.28 -96.50 -16.49
N ALA A 52 40.21 -96.53 -17.29
CA ALA A 52 40.06 -97.47 -18.38
C ALA A 52 41.19 -97.33 -19.42
N GLN A 53 41.53 -96.10 -19.81
CA GLN A 53 42.63 -95.82 -20.72
C GLN A 53 44.00 -96.19 -20.14
N SER A 54 44.22 -96.00 -18.84
CA SER A 54 45.45 -96.41 -18.17
C SER A 54 45.62 -97.94 -18.17
N VAL A 55 44.55 -98.67 -17.88
CA VAL A 55 44.54 -100.15 -17.90
C VAL A 55 44.81 -100.68 -19.31
N ASP A 56 44.22 -100.07 -20.34
CA ASP A 56 44.52 -100.41 -21.74
C ASP A 56 46.01 -100.21 -22.08
N ALA A 57 46.56 -99.04 -21.70
CA ALA A 57 47.94 -98.68 -22.00
C ALA A 57 48.96 -99.60 -21.29
N GLU A 58 48.75 -99.91 -20.02
CA GLU A 58 49.61 -100.83 -19.26
C GLU A 58 49.47 -102.27 -19.75
N PHE A 59 48.28 -102.74 -20.10
CA PHE A 59 48.09 -104.05 -20.73
C PHE A 59 48.84 -104.17 -22.06
N GLY A 60 48.72 -103.18 -22.94
CA GLY A 60 49.52 -103.13 -24.16
C GLY A 60 51.03 -103.10 -23.86
N GLY A 61 51.43 -102.49 -22.74
CA GLY A 61 52.79 -102.51 -22.22
C GLY A 61 53.28 -103.91 -21.81
N VAL A 62 52.43 -104.72 -21.16
CA VAL A 62 52.73 -106.11 -20.80
C VAL A 62 52.96 -106.94 -22.07
N VAL A 63 52.00 -106.91 -23.00
CA VAL A 63 52.07 -107.69 -24.25
C VAL A 63 53.32 -107.33 -25.08
N ARG A 64 53.67 -106.04 -25.17
CA ARG A 64 54.88 -105.60 -25.89
C ARG A 64 56.17 -106.13 -25.27
N ARG A 65 56.28 -106.13 -23.94
CA ARG A 65 57.47 -106.62 -23.24
C ARG A 65 57.58 -108.14 -23.31
N GLU A 66 56.46 -108.87 -23.21
CA GLU A 66 56.45 -110.32 -23.43
C GLU A 66 56.85 -110.70 -24.85
N ARG A 67 56.37 -109.96 -25.87
CA ARG A 67 56.84 -110.15 -27.25
C ARG A 67 58.34 -109.85 -27.38
N GLY A 68 58.81 -108.78 -26.76
CA GLY A 68 60.24 -108.45 -26.69
C GLY A 68 61.06 -109.58 -26.07
N MET A 69 60.56 -110.20 -25.01
CA MET A 69 61.18 -111.35 -24.35
C MET A 69 61.29 -112.57 -25.28
N VAL A 70 60.24 -112.90 -26.04
CA VAL A 70 60.26 -114.03 -26.98
C VAL A 70 61.17 -113.76 -28.19
N LEU A 71 61.24 -112.52 -28.65
CA LEU A 71 62.04 -112.11 -29.81
C LEU A 71 63.52 -111.83 -29.50
N ALA A 72 63.86 -111.52 -28.26
CA ALA A 72 65.23 -111.18 -27.86
C ALA A 72 66.19 -112.37 -28.06
N THR A 73 67.32 -112.15 -28.73
CA THR A 73 68.32 -113.19 -29.00
C THR A 73 69.30 -113.38 -27.83
N ASP A 74 69.52 -112.34 -27.04
CA ASP A 74 70.46 -112.28 -25.91
C ASP A 74 69.78 -112.71 -24.59
N PRO A 75 70.30 -113.73 -23.86
CA PRO A 75 69.77 -114.17 -22.58
C PRO A 75 69.69 -113.07 -21.50
N ALA A 76 70.58 -112.07 -21.53
CA ALA A 76 70.51 -110.94 -20.61
C ALA A 76 69.26 -110.07 -20.89
N GLN A 77 68.97 -109.81 -22.16
CA GLN A 77 67.77 -109.06 -22.58
C GLN A 77 66.47 -109.82 -22.29
N VAL A 78 66.46 -111.15 -22.44
CA VAL A 78 65.30 -111.98 -22.07
C VAL A 78 64.95 -111.82 -20.58
N ARG A 79 65.96 -111.80 -19.70
CA ARG A 79 65.75 -111.55 -18.26
C ARG A 79 65.23 -110.14 -17.98
N THR A 80 65.80 -109.13 -18.62
CA THR A 80 65.32 -107.74 -18.48
C THR A 80 63.86 -107.60 -18.91
N PHE A 81 63.49 -108.09 -20.09
CA PHE A 81 62.10 -108.04 -20.54
C PHE A 81 61.15 -108.85 -19.66
N SER A 82 61.60 -109.99 -19.11
CA SER A 82 60.82 -110.79 -18.16
C SER A 82 60.52 -110.02 -16.88
N GLU A 83 61.51 -109.35 -16.29
CA GLU A 83 61.31 -108.54 -15.08
C GLU A 83 60.48 -107.29 -15.35
N GLU A 84 60.71 -106.59 -16.47
CA GLU A 84 59.88 -105.44 -16.85
C GLU A 84 58.42 -105.83 -17.14
N ALA A 85 58.18 -106.99 -17.76
CA ALA A 85 56.84 -107.51 -18.01
C ALA A 85 56.13 -107.89 -16.70
N LYS A 86 56.83 -108.53 -15.75
CA LYS A 86 56.26 -108.80 -14.41
C LYS A 86 55.92 -107.51 -13.66
N GLN A 87 56.79 -106.50 -13.70
CA GLN A 87 56.50 -105.21 -13.06
C GLN A 87 55.30 -104.51 -13.70
N ALA A 88 55.18 -104.55 -15.03
CA ALA A 88 54.02 -104.02 -15.73
C ALA A 88 52.74 -104.79 -15.41
N ALA A 89 52.82 -106.13 -15.30
CA ALA A 89 51.70 -106.97 -14.89
C ALA A 89 51.24 -106.66 -13.45
N GLY A 90 52.18 -106.43 -12.53
CA GLY A 90 51.87 -105.99 -11.16
C GLY A 90 51.18 -104.62 -11.12
N ARG A 91 51.71 -103.63 -11.85
CA ARG A 91 51.06 -102.31 -11.95
C ARG A 91 49.66 -102.39 -12.58
N LEU A 92 49.49 -103.20 -13.61
CA LEU A 92 48.19 -103.42 -14.24
C LEU A 92 47.20 -104.06 -13.26
N GLU A 93 47.64 -105.04 -12.48
CA GLU A 93 46.80 -105.69 -11.46
C GLU A 93 46.37 -104.68 -10.37
N ASP A 94 47.28 -103.82 -9.90
CA ASP A 94 46.96 -102.75 -8.96
C ASP A 94 45.97 -101.74 -9.55
N GLN A 95 46.18 -101.30 -10.79
CA GLN A 95 45.29 -100.37 -11.49
C GLN A 95 43.91 -100.98 -11.73
N LEU A 96 43.86 -102.25 -12.10
CA LEU A 96 42.63 -102.99 -12.34
C LEU A 96 41.82 -103.16 -11.05
N ASN A 97 42.48 -103.46 -9.93
CA ASN A 97 41.84 -103.54 -8.62
C ASN A 97 41.29 -102.17 -8.16
N GLN A 98 42.06 -101.10 -8.36
CA GLN A 98 41.61 -99.74 -8.04
C GLN A 98 40.44 -99.29 -8.93
N ALA A 99 40.48 -99.63 -10.21
CA ALA A 99 39.41 -99.31 -11.14
C ALA A 99 38.13 -100.11 -10.85
N LEU A 100 38.23 -101.39 -10.51
CA LEU A 100 37.10 -102.22 -10.10
C LEU A 100 36.45 -101.72 -8.81
N ALA A 101 37.24 -101.28 -7.83
CA ALA A 101 36.74 -100.73 -6.57
C ALA A 101 35.93 -99.44 -6.75
N ALA A 102 36.27 -98.66 -7.78
CA ALA A 102 35.65 -97.38 -8.09
C ALA A 102 34.79 -97.39 -9.37
N ALA A 103 34.45 -98.59 -9.84
CA ALA A 103 33.62 -98.79 -11.02
C ALA A 103 32.19 -98.31 -10.76
N SER A 104 31.59 -97.66 -11.77
CA SER A 104 30.16 -97.35 -11.75
C SER A 104 29.34 -98.65 -11.77
N PRO A 105 28.11 -98.66 -11.21
CA PRO A 105 27.26 -99.86 -11.19
C PRO A 105 27.09 -100.52 -12.56
N GLU A 106 27.04 -99.71 -13.61
CA GLU A 106 26.84 -100.14 -14.99
C GLU A 106 28.12 -100.73 -15.60
N ALA A 107 29.31 -100.17 -15.31
CA ALA A 107 30.59 -100.66 -15.80
C ALA A 107 31.18 -101.78 -14.93
N LYS A 108 30.67 -102.00 -13.71
CA LYS A 108 31.19 -102.98 -12.76
C LYS A 108 31.21 -104.41 -13.31
N GLY A 109 30.21 -104.77 -14.12
CA GLY A 109 30.16 -106.07 -14.79
C GLY A 109 31.30 -106.24 -15.80
N ASP A 110 31.57 -105.21 -16.61
CA ASP A 110 32.66 -105.24 -17.61
C ASP A 110 34.05 -105.18 -16.93
N TRP A 111 34.20 -104.41 -15.84
CA TRP A 111 35.43 -104.40 -15.02
C TRP A 111 35.72 -105.76 -14.37
N THR A 112 34.67 -106.45 -13.88
CA THR A 112 34.82 -107.80 -13.31
C THR A 112 35.25 -108.78 -14.39
N LYS A 113 34.61 -108.72 -15.57
CA LYS A 113 35.01 -109.54 -16.72
C LYS A 113 36.46 -109.28 -17.13
N LEU A 114 36.88 -108.01 -17.17
CA LEU A 114 38.25 -107.62 -17.48
C LEU A 114 39.26 -108.21 -16.48
N ALA A 115 38.93 -108.18 -15.18
CA ALA A 115 39.72 -108.80 -14.12
C ALA A 115 39.84 -110.32 -14.26
N ASP A 116 38.74 -111.00 -14.59
CA ASP A 116 38.73 -112.45 -14.81
C ASP A 116 39.57 -112.84 -16.05
N THR A 117 39.44 -112.08 -17.15
CA THR A 117 40.25 -112.30 -18.36
C THR A 117 41.73 -112.01 -18.11
N TRP A 118 42.06 -110.99 -17.32
CA TRP A 118 43.43 -110.72 -16.88
C TRP A 118 44.01 -111.86 -16.05
N ALA A 119 43.24 -112.44 -15.12
CA ALA A 119 43.70 -113.58 -14.31
C ALA A 119 44.01 -114.80 -15.20
N GLN A 120 43.20 -115.05 -16.24
CA GLN A 120 43.48 -116.09 -17.23
C GLN A 120 44.70 -115.77 -18.09
N TYR A 121 44.87 -114.51 -18.52
CA TYR A 121 46.03 -114.05 -19.28
C TYR A 121 47.32 -114.24 -18.47
N LYS A 122 47.30 -113.89 -17.18
CA LYS A 122 48.43 -114.01 -16.25
C LYS A 122 48.93 -115.46 -16.12
N LEU A 123 48.04 -116.44 -16.14
CA LEU A 123 48.42 -117.86 -16.14
C LEU A 123 49.22 -118.24 -17.39
N ILE A 124 48.75 -117.82 -18.57
CA ILE A 124 49.45 -118.06 -19.84
C ILE A 124 50.76 -117.26 -19.91
N SER A 125 50.74 -116.01 -19.48
CA SER A 125 51.93 -115.14 -19.36
C SER A 125 53.01 -115.79 -18.52
N ASN A 126 52.70 -116.29 -17.32
CA ASN A 126 53.67 -116.97 -16.46
C ASN A 126 54.32 -118.18 -17.16
N GLU A 127 53.55 -118.92 -17.96
CA GLU A 127 54.07 -120.04 -18.74
C GLU A 127 54.95 -119.59 -19.91
N VAL A 128 54.58 -118.50 -20.59
CA VAL A 128 55.42 -117.83 -21.61
C VAL A 128 56.75 -117.38 -21.01
N HIS A 129 56.74 -116.78 -19.81
CA HIS A 129 57.95 -116.41 -19.08
C HIS A 129 58.81 -117.64 -18.72
N ARG A 130 58.19 -118.73 -18.26
CA ARG A 130 58.89 -119.98 -17.92
C ARG A 130 59.60 -120.58 -19.14
N LEU A 131 58.91 -120.66 -20.27
CA LEU A 131 59.45 -121.21 -21.53
C LEU A 131 60.52 -120.31 -22.14
N ALA A 132 60.32 -118.99 -22.14
CA ALA A 132 61.31 -118.04 -22.63
C ALA A 132 62.62 -118.08 -21.80
N LEU A 133 62.52 -118.19 -20.46
CA LEU A 133 63.69 -118.33 -19.58
C LEU A 133 64.38 -119.69 -19.70
N ALA A 134 63.64 -120.74 -20.07
CA ALA A 134 64.18 -122.06 -20.41
C ALA A 134 64.78 -122.13 -21.83
N ASN A 135 64.82 -121.01 -22.55
CA ASN A 135 65.27 -120.85 -23.94
C ASN A 135 64.42 -121.61 -24.98
N ASP A 136 63.19 -122.02 -24.63
CA ASP A 136 62.21 -122.59 -25.55
C ASP A 136 61.35 -121.50 -26.19
N LYS A 137 61.95 -120.83 -27.18
CA LYS A 137 61.30 -119.73 -27.91
C LYS A 137 60.18 -120.19 -28.83
N ALA A 138 60.24 -121.43 -29.32
CA ALA A 138 59.19 -121.99 -30.17
C ALA A 138 57.91 -122.26 -29.36
N GLY A 139 58.05 -122.85 -28.16
CA GLY A 139 56.93 -123.05 -27.23
C GLY A 139 56.36 -121.73 -26.71
N ALA A 140 57.22 -120.79 -26.28
CA ALA A 140 56.78 -119.47 -25.82
C ALA A 140 56.06 -118.68 -26.92
N GLY A 141 56.57 -118.73 -28.16
CA GLY A 141 55.96 -118.09 -29.32
C GLY A 141 54.61 -118.68 -29.70
N ALA A 142 54.43 -120.00 -29.62
CA ALA A 142 53.16 -120.66 -29.92
C ALA A 142 52.05 -120.26 -28.94
N LEU A 143 52.34 -120.23 -27.63
CA LEU A 143 51.41 -119.73 -26.60
C LEU A 143 51.06 -118.25 -26.80
N MET A 144 52.05 -117.43 -27.20
CA MET A 144 51.80 -116.02 -27.51
C MET A 144 50.92 -115.81 -28.76
N LEU A 145 51.11 -116.64 -29.79
CA LEU A 145 50.39 -116.51 -31.07
C LEU A 145 48.96 -117.05 -31.02
N ASN A 146 48.65 -117.96 -30.08
CA ASN A 146 47.34 -118.61 -29.95
C ASN A 146 46.58 -118.19 -28.67
N GLU A 147 46.85 -118.82 -27.51
CA GLU A 147 46.06 -118.58 -26.29
C GLU A 147 46.21 -117.14 -25.77
N ALA A 148 47.43 -116.61 -25.68
CA ALA A 148 47.64 -115.26 -25.17
C ALA A 148 47.05 -114.21 -26.13
N ARG A 149 47.12 -114.43 -27.44
CA ARG A 149 46.50 -113.55 -28.44
C ARG A 149 44.97 -113.50 -28.30
N THR A 150 44.34 -114.64 -28.04
CA THR A 150 42.87 -114.73 -27.88
C THR A 150 42.44 -113.99 -26.62
N LEU A 151 43.11 -114.24 -25.50
CA LEU A 151 42.85 -113.54 -24.23
C LEU A 151 43.16 -112.03 -24.34
N ALA A 152 44.23 -111.65 -25.05
CA ALA A 152 44.56 -110.25 -25.28
C ALA A 152 43.50 -109.51 -26.10
N ALA A 153 42.95 -110.16 -27.14
CA ALA A 153 41.86 -109.59 -27.92
C ALA A 153 40.57 -109.44 -27.08
N GLU A 154 40.31 -110.35 -26.14
CA GLU A 154 39.16 -110.25 -25.23
C GLU A 154 39.35 -109.17 -24.14
N LEU A 155 40.57 -109.00 -23.64
CA LEU A 155 40.98 -107.88 -22.78
C LEU A 155 40.78 -106.54 -23.49
N GLU A 156 41.35 -106.38 -24.69
CA GLU A 156 41.21 -105.16 -25.51
C GLU A 156 39.74 -104.83 -25.80
N LYS A 157 38.93 -105.84 -26.15
CA LYS A 157 37.50 -105.66 -26.40
C LYS A 157 36.73 -105.23 -25.15
N SER A 158 37.07 -105.80 -23.99
CA SER A 158 36.42 -105.47 -22.72
C SER A 158 36.81 -104.06 -22.26
N THR A 159 38.08 -103.67 -22.40
CA THR A 159 38.55 -102.31 -22.10
C THR A 159 37.94 -101.27 -23.04
N HIS A 160 37.87 -101.54 -24.35
CA HIS A 160 37.20 -100.64 -25.31
C HIS A 160 35.73 -100.43 -24.97
N ARG A 161 35.02 -101.47 -24.53
CA ARG A 161 33.62 -101.36 -24.12
C ARG A 161 33.46 -100.44 -22.91
N ILE A 162 34.34 -100.55 -21.91
CA ILE A 162 34.35 -99.67 -20.73
C ILE A 162 34.63 -98.21 -21.16
N VAL A 163 35.62 -98.00 -22.03
CA VAL A 163 35.95 -96.68 -22.58
C VAL A 163 34.75 -96.04 -23.30
N GLU A 164 33.99 -96.81 -24.09
CA GLU A 164 32.79 -96.29 -24.78
C GLU A 164 31.66 -95.94 -23.80
N ILE A 165 31.41 -96.76 -22.77
CA ILE A 165 30.42 -96.45 -21.72
C ILE A 165 30.79 -95.15 -20.98
N ASP A 166 32.05 -95.01 -20.58
CA ASP A 166 32.52 -93.82 -19.86
C ASP A 166 32.54 -92.58 -20.76
N ARG A 167 32.80 -92.74 -22.06
CA ARG A 167 32.73 -91.67 -23.07
C ARG A 167 31.29 -91.21 -23.31
N GLU A 168 30.31 -92.10 -23.34
CA GLU A 168 28.90 -91.74 -23.45
C GLU A 168 28.42 -90.98 -22.20
N LYS A 169 28.77 -91.47 -21.01
CA LYS A 169 28.46 -90.76 -19.75
C LYS A 169 29.13 -89.39 -19.65
N MET A 170 30.35 -89.24 -20.16
CA MET A 170 31.00 -87.94 -20.25
C MET A 170 30.20 -86.95 -21.10
N LYS A 171 29.69 -87.38 -22.26
CA LYS A 171 28.83 -86.53 -23.11
C LYS A 171 27.51 -86.17 -22.44
N GLU A 172 26.88 -87.13 -21.75
CA GLU A 172 25.63 -86.87 -21.00
C GLU A 172 25.85 -85.86 -19.87
N ALA A 173 26.92 -86.02 -19.10
CA ALA A 173 27.25 -85.13 -17.99
C ALA A 173 27.69 -83.73 -18.48
N GLU A 174 28.38 -83.63 -19.63
CA GLU A 174 28.68 -82.36 -20.30
C GLU A 174 27.40 -81.63 -20.75
N ALA A 175 26.45 -82.35 -21.36
CA ALA A 175 25.17 -81.80 -21.78
C ALA A 175 24.30 -81.34 -20.59
N ALA A 176 24.29 -82.13 -19.50
CA ALA A 176 23.61 -81.77 -18.25
C ALA A 176 24.22 -80.51 -17.62
N THR A 177 25.56 -80.43 -17.53
CA THR A 177 26.27 -79.28 -16.99
C THR A 177 26.04 -78.02 -17.82
N THR A 178 26.02 -78.16 -19.16
CA THR A 178 25.68 -77.06 -20.08
C THR A 178 24.27 -76.55 -19.85
N THR A 179 23.29 -77.46 -19.67
CA THR A 179 21.90 -77.10 -19.38
C THR A 179 21.76 -76.37 -18.03
N VAL A 180 22.51 -76.80 -17.00
CA VAL A 180 22.55 -76.12 -15.69
C VAL A 180 23.12 -74.70 -15.83
N PHE A 181 24.20 -74.54 -16.61
CA PHE A 181 24.78 -73.24 -16.90
C PHE A 181 23.81 -72.32 -17.66
N GLU A 182 23.14 -72.81 -18.71
CA GLU A 182 22.17 -72.03 -19.49
C GLU A 182 20.97 -71.58 -18.66
N ASN A 183 20.45 -72.46 -17.80
CA ASN A 183 19.38 -72.13 -16.87
C ASN A 183 19.81 -71.10 -15.82
N ALA A 184 21.01 -71.26 -15.26
CA ALA A 184 21.59 -70.30 -14.32
C ALA A 184 21.77 -68.92 -14.97
N ARG A 185 22.36 -68.88 -16.17
CA ARG A 185 22.56 -67.65 -16.96
C ARG A 185 21.24 -66.97 -17.28
N THR A 186 20.25 -67.70 -17.79
CA THR A 186 18.95 -67.14 -18.17
C THR A 186 18.21 -66.61 -16.94
N GLY A 187 18.22 -67.32 -15.82
CA GLY A 187 17.59 -66.87 -14.57
C GLY A 187 18.23 -65.58 -14.02
N LEU A 188 19.56 -65.46 -14.10
CA LEU A 188 20.27 -64.24 -13.70
C LEU A 188 19.95 -63.06 -14.61
N ILE A 189 19.88 -63.26 -15.93
CA ILE A 189 19.52 -62.22 -16.90
C ILE A 189 18.09 -61.73 -16.65
N ILE A 190 17.11 -62.62 -16.48
CA ILE A 190 15.71 -62.24 -16.24
C ILE A 190 15.59 -61.41 -14.96
N THR A 191 16.24 -61.85 -13.88
CA THR A 191 16.18 -61.16 -12.59
C THR A 191 16.86 -59.79 -12.66
N ALA A 192 18.00 -59.69 -13.36
CA ALA A 192 18.69 -58.42 -13.58
C ALA A 192 17.84 -57.43 -14.39
N VAL A 193 17.23 -57.90 -15.49
CA VAL A 193 16.34 -57.07 -16.32
C VAL A 193 15.13 -56.60 -15.51
N ALA A 194 14.49 -57.49 -14.74
CA ALA A 194 13.36 -57.13 -13.87
C ALA A 194 13.74 -56.05 -12.84
N ALA A 195 14.90 -56.16 -12.20
CA ALA A 195 15.38 -55.17 -11.25
C ALA A 195 15.64 -53.81 -11.91
N VAL A 196 16.21 -53.78 -13.11
CA VAL A 196 16.41 -52.55 -13.89
C VAL A 196 15.08 -51.90 -14.26
N LEU A 197 14.08 -52.67 -14.67
CA LEU A 197 12.75 -52.13 -15.01
C LEU A 197 12.06 -51.50 -13.78
N VAL A 198 12.15 -52.15 -12.62
CA VAL A 198 11.62 -51.59 -11.37
C VAL A 198 12.36 -50.30 -10.98
N ALA A 199 13.69 -50.27 -11.12
CA ALA A 199 14.49 -49.08 -10.86
C ALA A 199 14.13 -47.91 -11.80
N LEU A 200 13.98 -48.18 -13.10
CA LEU A 200 13.57 -47.18 -14.09
C LEU A 200 12.14 -46.67 -13.84
N GLY A 201 11.20 -47.57 -13.53
CA GLY A 201 9.83 -47.20 -13.17
C GLY A 201 9.74 -46.34 -11.91
N GLY A 202 10.46 -46.72 -10.86
CA GLY A 202 10.54 -45.94 -9.62
C GLY A 202 11.18 -44.56 -9.83
N CYS A 203 12.29 -44.50 -10.58
CA CYS A 203 12.99 -43.26 -10.89
C CYS A 203 12.11 -42.28 -11.71
N THR A 204 11.44 -42.78 -12.74
CA THR A 204 10.56 -41.97 -13.60
C THR A 204 9.34 -41.44 -12.83
N LEU A 205 8.70 -42.27 -12.00
CA LEU A 205 7.56 -41.85 -11.17
C LEU A 205 7.94 -40.74 -10.19
N VAL A 206 9.01 -40.93 -9.42
CA VAL A 206 9.47 -39.93 -8.44
C VAL A 206 9.93 -38.65 -9.14
N SER A 207 10.66 -38.77 -10.25
CA SER A 207 11.10 -37.62 -11.04
C SER A 207 9.93 -36.82 -11.60
N PHE A 208 8.89 -37.48 -12.11
CA PHE A 208 7.72 -36.79 -12.68
C PHE A 208 6.94 -36.02 -11.62
N ILE A 209 6.75 -36.61 -10.43
CA ILE A 209 6.04 -35.97 -9.31
C ILE A 209 6.79 -34.72 -8.83
N ILE A 210 8.11 -34.82 -8.62
CA ILE A 210 8.93 -33.70 -8.13
C ILE A 210 9.02 -32.60 -9.20
N LYS A 211 9.30 -32.95 -10.46
CA LYS A 211 9.43 -31.97 -11.56
C LYS A 211 8.14 -31.17 -11.73
N ARG A 212 6.98 -31.83 -11.78
CA ARG A 212 5.69 -31.15 -11.97
C ARG A 212 5.35 -30.23 -10.79
N GLY A 213 5.63 -30.67 -9.57
CA GLY A 213 5.42 -29.87 -8.37
C GLY A 213 6.29 -28.61 -8.31
N LEU A 214 7.58 -28.77 -8.55
CA LEU A 214 8.55 -27.68 -8.53
C LEU A 214 8.35 -26.70 -9.69
N HIS A 215 7.96 -27.20 -10.87
CA HIS A 215 7.67 -26.34 -12.02
C HIS A 215 6.51 -25.38 -11.74
N ARG A 216 5.41 -25.88 -11.16
CA ARG A 216 4.26 -25.04 -10.76
C ARG A 216 4.63 -23.98 -9.72
N ALA A 217 5.44 -24.36 -8.74
CA ALA A 217 5.93 -23.41 -7.74
C ALA A 217 6.79 -22.31 -8.40
N ASN A 218 7.66 -22.70 -9.33
CA ASN A 218 8.51 -21.77 -10.07
C ASN A 218 7.70 -20.84 -11.00
N GLU A 219 6.67 -21.37 -11.68
CA GLU A 219 5.74 -20.56 -12.47
C GLU A 219 5.00 -19.54 -11.61
N ALA A 220 4.59 -19.91 -10.40
CA ALA A 220 3.94 -18.99 -9.47
C ALA A 220 4.87 -17.87 -9.01
N VAL A 221 6.11 -18.22 -8.64
CA VAL A 221 7.12 -17.23 -8.24
C VAL A 221 7.46 -16.30 -9.40
N ARG A 222 7.55 -16.82 -10.64
CA ARG A 222 7.71 -16.00 -11.84
C ARG A 222 6.53 -15.06 -12.06
N ALA A 223 5.30 -15.56 -11.92
CA ALA A 223 4.10 -14.73 -12.03
C ALA A 223 4.14 -13.58 -11.01
N VAL A 224 4.47 -13.86 -9.74
CA VAL A 224 4.63 -12.82 -8.71
C VAL A 224 5.74 -11.82 -9.05
N ALA A 225 6.88 -12.30 -9.56
CA ALA A 225 8.00 -11.44 -9.97
C ALA A 225 7.66 -10.56 -11.20
N GLU A 226 6.76 -11.02 -12.06
CA GLU A 226 6.19 -10.28 -13.19
C GLU A 226 4.98 -9.40 -12.79
N GLY A 227 4.63 -9.37 -11.50
CA GLY A 227 3.52 -8.59 -10.95
C GLY A 227 2.14 -9.26 -11.09
N ASP A 228 2.04 -10.47 -11.65
CA ASP A 228 0.77 -11.21 -11.74
C ASP A 228 0.43 -11.89 -10.40
N LEU A 229 -0.38 -11.20 -9.59
CA LEU A 229 -0.93 -11.75 -8.36
C LEU A 229 -2.27 -12.44 -8.58
N THR A 230 -2.83 -12.49 -9.80
CA THR A 230 -4.19 -13.04 -10.09
C THR A 230 -4.26 -14.57 -9.99
N ARG A 231 -3.12 -15.24 -9.92
CA ARG A 231 -3.07 -16.70 -9.91
C ARG A 231 -3.17 -17.28 -8.49
N THR A 232 -4.03 -18.28 -8.34
CA THR A 232 -4.08 -19.15 -7.16
C THR A 232 -3.63 -20.57 -7.53
N LEU A 233 -2.73 -21.15 -6.74
CA LEU A 233 -2.18 -22.48 -7.00
C LEU A 233 -3.05 -23.55 -6.35
N ALA A 234 -3.50 -24.53 -7.13
CA ALA A 234 -4.18 -25.70 -6.58
C ALA A 234 -3.19 -26.62 -5.84
N VAL A 235 -3.36 -26.77 -4.52
CA VAL A 235 -2.56 -27.69 -3.69
C VAL A 235 -3.07 -29.12 -3.90
N THR A 236 -2.46 -29.84 -4.85
CA THR A 236 -2.90 -31.21 -5.22
C THR A 236 -2.20 -32.33 -4.44
N THR A 237 -1.14 -32.04 -3.69
CA THR A 237 -0.34 -33.06 -2.98
C THR A 237 -0.29 -32.77 -1.48
N ARG A 238 -0.17 -33.83 -0.67
CA ARG A 238 0.00 -33.77 0.80
C ARG A 238 1.42 -34.16 1.20
N ASP A 239 2.39 -33.46 0.63
CA ASP A 239 3.83 -33.59 0.87
C ASP A 239 4.48 -32.21 0.96
N GLU A 240 5.80 -32.14 1.07
CA GLU A 240 6.55 -30.89 1.21
C GLU A 240 6.32 -29.89 0.06
N ILE A 241 6.01 -30.39 -1.16
CA ILE A 241 5.63 -29.52 -2.27
C ILE A 241 4.25 -28.90 -2.02
N GLY A 242 3.31 -29.67 -1.47
CA GLY A 242 1.98 -29.17 -1.11
C GLY A 242 2.05 -28.05 -0.07
N ASP A 243 2.88 -28.23 0.96
CA ASP A 243 3.12 -27.22 2.00
C ASP A 243 3.77 -25.95 1.40
N MET A 244 4.75 -26.11 0.49
CA MET A 244 5.35 -24.98 -0.24
C MET A 244 4.32 -24.21 -1.09
N LEU A 245 3.47 -24.91 -1.84
CA LEU A 245 2.41 -24.28 -2.65
C LEU A 245 1.37 -23.55 -1.78
N GLY A 246 1.02 -24.12 -0.62
CA GLY A 246 0.14 -23.47 0.36
C GLY A 246 0.73 -22.18 0.94
N ASN A 247 2.02 -22.19 1.27
CA ASN A 247 2.72 -20.99 1.74
C ASN A 247 2.83 -19.93 0.63
N LEU A 248 3.06 -20.33 -0.62
CA LEU A 248 3.04 -19.42 -1.76
C LEU A 248 1.67 -18.77 -1.96
N ASN A 249 0.57 -19.51 -1.84
CA ASN A 249 -0.78 -18.92 -1.88
C ASN A 249 -0.99 -17.90 -0.75
N THR A 250 -0.54 -18.22 0.47
CA THR A 250 -0.64 -17.29 1.60
C THR A 250 0.15 -16.00 1.34
N MET A 251 1.33 -16.11 0.72
CA MET A 251 2.13 -14.96 0.30
C MET A 251 1.40 -14.12 -0.76
N ILE A 252 0.85 -14.76 -1.80
CA ILE A 252 0.08 -14.08 -2.86
C ILE A 252 -1.12 -13.33 -2.24
N GLU A 253 -1.87 -13.97 -1.35
CA GLU A 253 -3.03 -13.37 -0.69
C GLU A 253 -2.64 -12.15 0.16
N ARG A 254 -1.53 -12.24 0.91
CA ARG A 254 -1.02 -11.10 1.69
C ARG A 254 -0.56 -9.96 0.80
N LEU A 255 0.13 -10.25 -0.31
CA LEU A 255 0.56 -9.23 -1.28
C LEU A 255 -0.65 -8.56 -1.95
N ARG A 256 -1.68 -9.32 -2.32
CA ARG A 256 -2.95 -8.77 -2.85
C ARG A 256 -3.58 -7.79 -1.84
N GLY A 257 -3.63 -8.19 -0.58
CA GLY A 257 -4.16 -7.32 0.50
C GLY A 257 -3.39 -6.01 0.61
N VAL A 258 -2.05 -6.06 0.69
CA VAL A 258 -1.22 -4.85 0.77
C VAL A 258 -1.38 -3.96 -0.47
N VAL A 259 -1.45 -4.55 -1.67
CA VAL A 259 -1.69 -3.81 -2.92
C VAL A 259 -3.06 -3.14 -2.90
N SER A 260 -4.10 -3.84 -2.45
CA SER A 260 -5.46 -3.29 -2.33
C SER A 260 -5.52 -2.14 -1.33
N ASP A 261 -4.94 -2.32 -0.15
CA ASP A 261 -4.91 -1.28 0.90
C ASP A 261 -4.15 -0.04 0.43
N ALA A 262 -3.04 -0.23 -0.29
CA ALA A 262 -2.24 0.86 -0.83
C ALA A 262 -2.97 1.61 -1.97
N LEU A 263 -3.71 0.90 -2.84
CA LEU A 263 -4.56 1.53 -3.86
C LEU A 263 -5.68 2.35 -3.22
N SER A 264 -6.37 1.80 -2.21
CA SER A 264 -7.41 2.54 -1.48
C SER A 264 -6.83 3.75 -0.74
N ALA A 265 -5.65 3.63 -0.14
CA ALA A 265 -4.97 4.76 0.49
C ALA A 265 -4.62 5.85 -0.53
N ALA A 266 -4.09 5.48 -1.69
CA ALA A 266 -3.77 6.43 -2.76
C ALA A 266 -5.01 7.13 -3.33
N ASP A 267 -6.12 6.40 -3.51
CA ASP A 267 -7.40 6.96 -3.96
C ASP A 267 -7.99 7.96 -2.95
N ASN A 268 -7.88 7.65 -1.65
CA ASN A 268 -8.27 8.55 -0.57
C ASN A 268 -7.40 9.81 -0.53
N VAL A 269 -6.07 9.68 -0.70
CA VAL A 269 -5.16 10.85 -0.76
C VAL A 269 -5.49 11.70 -1.98
N SER A 270 -5.67 11.11 -3.16
CA SER A 270 -6.04 11.84 -4.38
C SER A 270 -7.36 12.60 -4.22
N SER A 271 -8.38 11.94 -3.69
CA SER A 271 -9.69 12.57 -3.43
C SER A 271 -9.59 13.69 -2.39
N GLY A 272 -8.87 13.44 -1.28
CA GLY A 272 -8.65 14.43 -0.23
C GLY A 272 -7.86 15.65 -0.72
N SER A 273 -6.86 15.44 -1.57
CA SER A 273 -6.12 16.52 -2.22
C SER A 273 -7.01 17.38 -3.13
N GLN A 274 -7.93 16.76 -3.88
CA GLN A 274 -8.86 17.51 -4.73
C GLN A 274 -9.83 18.37 -3.89
N GLU A 275 -10.30 17.85 -2.76
CA GLU A 275 -11.11 18.60 -1.80
C GLU A 275 -10.32 19.75 -1.17
N LEU A 276 -9.07 19.50 -0.77
CA LEU A 276 -8.16 20.50 -0.20
C LEU A 276 -7.86 21.62 -1.20
N SER A 277 -7.66 21.29 -2.47
CA SER A 277 -7.48 22.26 -3.56
C SER A 277 -8.73 23.12 -3.73
N SER A 278 -9.93 22.53 -3.78
CA SER A 278 -11.18 23.29 -3.87
C SER A 278 -11.42 24.21 -2.66
N THR A 279 -11.04 23.75 -1.46
CA THR A 279 -11.12 24.55 -0.23
C THR A 279 -10.11 25.69 -0.24
N SER A 280 -8.93 25.48 -0.83
CA SER A 280 -7.90 26.51 -1.01
C SER A 280 -8.37 27.61 -1.95
N GLU A 281 -9.02 27.25 -3.07
CA GLU A 281 -9.62 28.22 -3.99
C GLU A 281 -10.70 29.05 -3.30
N GLN A 282 -11.58 28.42 -2.52
CA GLN A 282 -12.62 29.11 -1.75
C GLN A 282 -12.02 30.05 -0.69
N MET A 283 -10.98 29.61 0.01
CA MET A 283 -10.29 30.43 1.01
C MET A 283 -9.58 31.63 0.35
N SER A 284 -8.94 31.44 -0.80
CA SER A 284 -8.31 32.52 -1.59
C SER A 284 -9.33 33.55 -2.06
N GLN A 285 -10.48 33.08 -2.55
CA GLN A 285 -11.61 33.94 -2.93
C GLN A 285 -12.14 34.71 -1.71
N GLY A 286 -12.37 34.03 -0.58
CA GLY A 286 -12.83 34.64 0.66
C GLY A 286 -11.84 35.68 1.22
N ALA A 287 -10.53 35.41 1.14
CA ALA A 287 -9.49 36.37 1.51
C ALA A 287 -9.51 37.60 0.59
N THR A 288 -9.73 37.43 -0.71
CA THR A 288 -9.86 38.56 -1.65
C THR A 288 -11.08 39.43 -1.33
N GLU A 289 -12.22 38.81 -1.00
CA GLU A 289 -13.42 39.51 -0.58
C GLU A 289 -13.23 40.23 0.77
N GLN A 290 -12.56 39.60 1.72
CA GLN A 290 -12.19 40.21 3.00
C GLN A 290 -11.27 41.41 2.83
N ALA A 291 -10.29 41.34 1.93
CA ALA A 291 -9.38 42.45 1.64
C ALA A 291 -10.16 43.66 1.10
N ALA A 292 -11.06 43.44 0.13
CA ALA A 292 -11.91 44.50 -0.40
C ALA A 292 -12.83 45.11 0.66
N ALA A 293 -13.39 44.29 1.55
CA ALA A 293 -14.20 44.77 2.67
C ALA A 293 -13.37 45.58 3.68
N ALA A 294 -12.15 45.14 4.01
CA ALA A 294 -11.23 45.85 4.90
C ALA A 294 -10.83 47.21 4.31
N GLU A 295 -10.51 47.30 3.01
CA GLU A 295 -10.24 48.57 2.34
C GLU A 295 -11.43 49.53 2.42
N GLN A 296 -12.65 49.04 2.18
CA GLN A 296 -13.87 49.85 2.26
C GLN A 296 -14.13 50.36 3.68
N VAL A 297 -13.92 49.51 4.69
CA VAL A 297 -14.07 49.90 6.10
C VAL A 297 -12.99 50.93 6.48
N SER A 298 -11.73 50.72 6.06
CA SER A 298 -10.64 51.66 6.30
C SER A 298 -10.97 53.06 5.74
N SER A 299 -11.41 53.14 4.49
CA SER A 299 -11.84 54.41 3.87
C SER A 299 -13.00 55.06 4.63
N SER A 300 -13.97 54.26 5.07
CA SER A 300 -15.11 54.75 5.85
C SER A 300 -14.68 55.27 7.23
N MET A 301 -13.68 54.64 7.86
CA MET A 301 -13.10 55.05 9.13
C MET A 301 -12.28 56.33 9.00
N GLU A 302 -11.51 56.50 7.93
CA GLU A 302 -10.82 57.76 7.64
C GLU A 302 -11.82 58.93 7.48
N GLN A 303 -12.90 58.71 6.72
CA GLN A 303 -13.96 59.70 6.58
C GLN A 303 -14.67 59.98 7.91
N MET A 304 -14.87 58.95 8.74
CA MET A 304 -15.47 59.08 10.06
C MET A 304 -14.59 59.90 11.00
N ALA A 305 -13.30 59.60 11.08
CA ALA A 305 -12.32 60.35 11.87
C ALA A 305 -12.28 61.84 11.45
N ALA A 306 -12.31 62.11 10.14
CA ALA A 306 -12.39 63.49 9.63
C ALA A 306 -13.65 64.22 10.10
N ASN A 307 -14.82 63.55 10.04
CA ASN A 307 -16.09 64.13 10.50
C ASN A 307 -16.13 64.32 12.02
N ILE A 308 -15.58 63.38 12.81
CA ILE A 308 -15.47 63.50 14.27
C ILE A 308 -14.61 64.71 14.63
N LYS A 309 -13.46 64.87 13.96
CA LYS A 309 -12.56 66.01 14.18
C LYS A 309 -13.24 67.34 13.82
N GLN A 310 -13.94 67.39 12.68
CA GLN A 310 -14.72 68.56 12.28
C GLN A 310 -15.83 68.89 13.30
N ASN A 311 -16.52 67.88 13.83
CA ASN A 311 -17.54 68.07 14.87
C ASN A 311 -16.93 68.58 16.18
N ALA A 312 -15.77 68.07 16.58
CA ALA A 312 -15.04 68.55 17.75
C ALA A 312 -14.65 70.03 17.62
N ASP A 313 -14.18 70.44 16.44
CA ASP A 313 -13.81 71.83 16.13
C ASP A 313 -15.05 72.75 16.11
N ASN A 314 -16.14 72.30 15.47
CA ASN A 314 -17.42 73.02 15.47
C ASN A 314 -17.98 73.19 16.89
N ALA A 315 -17.90 72.15 17.72
CA ALA A 315 -18.30 72.21 19.11
C ALA A 315 -17.43 73.21 19.90
N ALA A 316 -16.10 73.14 19.79
CA ALA A 316 -15.21 74.09 20.46
C ALA A 316 -15.46 75.55 20.05
N GLN A 317 -15.72 75.80 18.76
CA GLN A 317 -16.09 77.12 18.26
C GLN A 317 -17.45 77.57 18.81
N THR A 318 -18.43 76.67 18.86
CA THR A 318 -19.78 76.97 19.36
C THR A 318 -19.79 77.22 20.86
N GLU A 319 -18.97 76.51 21.63
CA GLU A 319 -18.76 76.76 23.06
C GLU A 319 -18.20 78.17 23.26
N LYS A 320 -17.17 78.56 22.49
CA LYS A 320 -16.56 79.88 22.58
C LYS A 320 -17.56 81.00 22.25
N ILE A 321 -18.35 80.83 21.20
CA ILE A 321 -19.42 81.78 20.83
C ILE A 321 -20.45 81.87 21.96
N SER A 322 -20.91 80.74 22.49
CA SER A 322 -21.91 80.71 23.57
C SER A 322 -21.40 81.39 24.84
N ARG A 323 -20.14 81.14 25.25
CA ARG A 323 -19.52 81.83 26.40
C ARG A 323 -19.43 83.35 26.17
N GLN A 324 -19.07 83.78 24.95
CA GLN A 324 -19.04 85.20 24.60
C GLN A 324 -20.44 85.81 24.60
N SER A 325 -21.44 85.15 24.02
CA SER A 325 -22.83 85.60 24.03
C SER A 325 -23.41 85.72 25.44
N ALA A 326 -23.07 84.80 26.35
CA ALA A 326 -23.46 84.90 27.75
C ALA A 326 -22.88 86.17 28.41
N LYS A 327 -21.61 86.49 28.11
CA LYS A 327 -20.93 87.70 28.61
C LYS A 327 -21.54 88.98 28.02
N ASP A 328 -21.85 88.99 26.74
CA ASP A 328 -22.47 90.13 26.05
C ASP A 328 -23.92 90.36 26.56
N ALA A 329 -24.66 89.28 26.82
CA ALA A 329 -25.98 89.35 27.42
C ALA A 329 -25.95 89.85 28.88
N GLU A 330 -24.95 89.46 29.66
CA GLU A 330 -24.70 89.96 31.03
C GLU A 330 -24.40 91.47 31.02
N ALA A 331 -23.50 91.92 30.14
CA ALA A 331 -23.21 93.34 29.95
C ALA A 331 -24.43 94.14 29.45
N SER A 332 -25.26 93.53 28.59
CA SER A 332 -26.53 94.12 28.13
C SER A 332 -27.52 94.25 29.28
N GLY A 333 -27.60 93.25 30.16
CA GLY A 333 -28.43 93.29 31.37
C GLY A 333 -28.02 94.41 32.32
N GLU A 334 -26.72 94.59 32.54
CA GLU A 334 -26.20 95.73 33.32
C GLU A 334 -26.54 97.09 32.70
N ALA A 335 -26.46 97.21 31.38
CA ALA A 335 -26.83 98.45 30.68
C ALA A 335 -28.33 98.75 30.81
N VAL A 336 -29.19 97.73 30.69
CA VAL A 336 -30.64 97.85 30.89
C VAL A 336 -30.96 98.24 32.33
N ASN A 337 -30.30 97.63 33.33
CA ASN A 337 -30.48 98.00 34.74
C ASN A 337 -30.11 99.46 35.01
N ARG A 338 -28.98 99.93 34.44
CA ARG A 338 -28.60 101.36 34.52
C ARG A 338 -29.64 102.27 33.86
N ALA A 339 -30.22 101.83 32.74
CA ALA A 339 -31.28 102.58 32.07
C ALA A 339 -32.57 102.63 32.92
N VAL A 340 -32.96 101.52 33.57
CA VAL A 340 -34.10 101.47 34.50
C VAL A 340 -33.91 102.48 35.64
N ASP A 341 -32.73 102.51 36.26
CA ASP A 341 -32.45 103.44 37.37
C ASP A 341 -32.46 104.91 36.92
N ALA A 342 -31.92 105.19 35.74
CA ALA A 342 -31.99 106.53 35.15
C ALA A 342 -33.44 106.93 34.85
N MET A 343 -34.27 106.02 34.33
CA MET A 343 -35.68 106.30 34.02
C MET A 343 -36.53 106.44 35.29
N ARG A 344 -36.24 105.70 36.37
CA ARG A 344 -36.84 105.95 37.69
C ARG A 344 -36.52 107.34 38.20
N THR A 345 -35.25 107.73 38.10
CA THR A 345 -34.82 109.09 38.47
C THR A 345 -35.55 110.15 37.66
N ILE A 346 -35.74 109.93 36.35
CA ILE A 346 -36.52 110.83 35.49
C ILE A 346 -37.97 110.91 35.97
N ALA A 347 -38.62 109.77 36.22
CA ALA A 347 -39.99 109.73 36.72
C ALA A 347 -40.15 110.50 38.04
N ASP A 348 -39.21 110.34 38.98
CA ASP A 348 -39.18 111.07 40.26
C ASP A 348 -39.03 112.59 40.05
N LYS A 349 -38.12 113.00 39.17
CA LYS A 349 -37.92 114.43 38.84
C LYS A 349 -39.14 115.03 38.16
N ILE A 350 -39.84 114.27 37.32
CA ILE A 350 -41.08 114.69 36.68
C ILE A 350 -42.21 114.83 37.71
N GLY A 351 -42.27 113.95 38.73
CA GLY A 351 -43.17 114.12 39.87
C GLY A 351 -42.94 115.44 40.61
N ILE A 352 -41.68 115.83 40.82
CA ILE A 352 -41.33 117.15 41.38
C ILE A 352 -41.80 118.29 40.46
N VAL A 353 -41.63 118.17 39.15
CA VAL A 353 -42.10 119.18 38.18
C VAL A 353 -43.62 119.32 38.20
N GLN A 354 -44.37 118.21 38.30
CA GLN A 354 -45.84 118.26 38.46
C GLN A 354 -46.24 119.00 39.75
N GLU A 355 -45.54 118.76 40.86
CA GLU A 355 -45.78 119.44 42.13
C GLU A 355 -45.45 120.94 42.04
N ILE A 356 -44.34 121.31 41.40
CA ILE A 356 -43.99 122.72 41.13
C ILE A 356 -45.06 123.39 40.25
N ALA A 357 -45.54 122.71 39.20
CA ALA A 357 -46.60 123.23 38.34
C ALA A 357 -47.90 123.45 39.13
N ARG A 358 -48.28 122.50 39.99
CA ARG A 358 -49.45 122.63 40.89
C ARG A 358 -49.30 123.78 41.89
N GLN A 359 -48.12 123.95 42.49
CA GLN A 359 -47.84 125.08 43.38
C GLN A 359 -47.88 126.41 42.63
N THR A 360 -47.37 126.44 41.39
CA THR A 360 -47.39 127.64 40.54
C THR A 360 -48.82 128.00 40.13
N ASP A 361 -49.66 127.01 39.82
CA ASP A 361 -51.09 127.18 39.54
C ASP A 361 -51.83 127.78 40.76
N LEU A 362 -51.57 127.27 41.97
CA LEU A 362 -52.10 127.80 43.22
C LEU A 362 -51.64 129.24 43.51
N LEU A 363 -50.35 129.54 43.26
CA LEU A 363 -49.81 130.90 43.41
C LEU A 363 -50.43 131.86 42.39
N ALA A 364 -50.61 131.43 41.15
CA ALA A 364 -51.24 132.20 40.09
C ALA A 364 -52.73 132.45 40.39
N LEU A 365 -53.44 131.46 40.94
CA LEU A 365 -54.81 131.62 41.42
C LEU A 365 -54.90 132.66 42.54
N ASN A 366 -54.01 132.57 43.54
CA ASN A 366 -53.95 133.56 44.63
C ASN A 366 -53.62 134.97 44.09
N ALA A 367 -52.70 135.09 43.14
CA ALA A 367 -52.36 136.35 42.49
C ALA A 367 -53.54 136.92 41.67
N ALA A 368 -54.30 136.08 40.98
CA ALA A 368 -55.49 136.48 40.23
C ALA A 368 -56.60 137.00 41.18
N VAL A 369 -56.77 136.37 42.35
CA VAL A 369 -57.70 136.82 43.40
C VAL A 369 -57.28 138.18 43.95
N GLU A 370 -56.00 138.38 44.29
CA GLU A 370 -55.52 139.66 44.82
C GLU A 370 -55.55 140.77 43.75
N ALA A 371 -55.31 140.44 42.48
CA ALA A 371 -55.47 141.35 41.35
C ALA A 371 -56.95 141.77 41.14
N ALA A 372 -57.91 140.85 41.32
CA ALA A 372 -59.33 141.17 41.32
C ALA A 372 -59.72 142.06 42.51
N ARG A 373 -59.08 141.87 43.67
CA ARG A 373 -59.28 142.68 44.88
C ARG A 373 -58.75 144.11 44.75
N ALA A 374 -57.68 144.32 43.99
CA ALA A 374 -57.07 145.63 43.72
C ALA A 374 -57.82 146.50 42.67
N GLY A 375 -58.91 146.00 42.09
CA GLY A 375 -59.78 146.76 41.17
C GLY A 375 -59.07 147.23 39.89
N GLU A 376 -59.24 148.51 39.51
CA GLU A 376 -58.65 149.08 38.29
C GLU A 376 -57.11 149.05 38.27
N HIS A 377 -56.45 149.09 39.43
CA HIS A 377 -54.98 149.04 39.54
C HIS A 377 -54.39 147.63 39.35
N GLY A 378 -55.22 146.58 39.45
CA GLY A 378 -54.80 145.18 39.34
C GLY A 378 -54.91 144.57 37.94
N LYS A 379 -55.47 145.27 36.95
CA LYS A 379 -55.78 144.72 35.62
C LYS A 379 -54.55 144.13 34.90
N GLY A 380 -53.40 144.79 34.95
CA GLY A 380 -52.15 144.27 34.37
C GLY A 380 -51.64 143.01 35.09
N PHE A 381 -51.77 142.97 36.42
CA PHE A 381 -51.41 141.81 37.24
C PHE A 381 -52.34 140.62 37.00
N ALA A 382 -53.64 140.84 36.81
CA ALA A 382 -54.61 139.79 36.53
C ALA A 382 -54.30 139.06 35.20
N VAL A 383 -53.89 139.79 34.16
CA VAL A 383 -53.48 139.20 32.88
C VAL A 383 -52.23 138.34 33.05
N VAL A 384 -51.21 138.84 33.76
CA VAL A 384 -49.99 138.06 34.05
C VAL A 384 -50.32 136.81 34.88
N ALA A 385 -51.17 136.93 35.90
CA ALA A 385 -51.61 135.79 36.71
C ALA A 385 -52.35 134.73 35.88
N SER A 386 -53.23 135.14 34.95
CA SER A 386 -53.91 134.22 34.03
C SER A 386 -52.93 133.52 33.08
N GLU A 387 -51.91 134.22 32.59
CA GLU A 387 -50.91 133.63 31.69
C GLU A 387 -49.98 132.65 32.44
N VAL A 388 -49.57 132.99 33.67
CA VAL A 388 -48.81 132.09 34.55
C VAL A 388 -49.62 130.84 34.88
N ARG A 389 -50.93 130.99 35.17
CA ARG A 389 -51.83 129.86 35.43
C ARG A 389 -51.92 128.92 34.22
N LYS A 390 -52.14 129.48 33.03
CA LYS A 390 -52.21 128.71 31.77
C LYS A 390 -50.88 127.99 31.46
N LEU A 391 -49.75 128.62 31.77
CA LEU A 391 -48.43 127.98 31.65
C LEU A 391 -48.24 126.85 32.67
N ALA A 392 -48.74 127.01 33.90
CA ALA A 392 -48.70 125.99 34.94
C ALA A 392 -49.58 124.78 34.59
N GLU A 393 -50.83 124.97 34.16
CA GLU A 393 -51.72 123.90 33.68
C GLU A 393 -51.12 123.14 32.49
N ARG A 394 -50.50 123.87 31.54
CA ARG A 394 -49.79 123.28 30.40
C ARG A 394 -48.55 122.50 30.83
N SER A 395 -47.78 123.00 31.81
CA SER A 395 -46.62 122.31 32.37
C SER A 395 -47.02 121.04 33.13
N GLN A 396 -48.14 121.09 33.85
CA GLN A 396 -48.69 119.94 34.57
C GLN A 396 -49.13 118.83 33.61
N THR A 397 -49.84 119.18 32.53
CA THR A 397 -50.25 118.22 31.49
C THR A 397 -49.04 117.58 30.83
N ALA A 398 -48.05 118.38 30.39
CA ALA A 398 -46.83 117.85 29.78
C ALA A 398 -46.04 116.95 30.74
N ALA A 399 -45.94 117.32 32.02
CA ALA A 399 -45.28 116.50 33.02
C ALA A 399 -46.07 115.21 33.32
N ALA A 400 -47.41 115.20 33.23
CA ALA A 400 -48.23 113.99 33.34
C ALA A 400 -47.99 113.01 32.18
N GLU A 401 -47.90 113.53 30.95
CA GLU A 401 -47.57 112.74 29.77
C GLU A 401 -46.17 112.13 29.86
N ILE A 402 -45.15 112.93 30.20
CA ILE A 402 -43.77 112.43 30.38
C ILE A 402 -43.70 111.40 31.51
N GLY A 403 -44.41 111.62 32.61
CA GLY A 403 -44.46 110.68 33.74
C GLY A 403 -45.04 109.33 33.34
N THR A 404 -46.12 109.34 32.54
CA THR A 404 -46.74 108.11 32.00
C THR A 404 -45.76 107.36 31.09
N VAL A 405 -45.17 108.05 30.11
CA VAL A 405 -44.19 107.45 29.17
C VAL A 405 -42.96 106.91 29.91
N SER A 406 -42.50 107.62 30.96
CA SER A 406 -41.38 107.18 31.78
C SER A 406 -41.72 105.92 32.59
N CYS A 407 -42.92 105.83 33.15
CA CYS A 407 -43.39 104.64 33.88
C CYS A 407 -43.52 103.43 32.94
N ASP A 408 -44.08 103.62 31.75
CA ASP A 408 -44.19 102.57 30.75
C ASP A 408 -42.81 102.11 30.25
N THR A 409 -41.87 103.05 30.08
CA THR A 409 -40.49 102.70 29.68
C THR A 409 -39.74 101.96 30.79
N VAL A 410 -39.96 102.31 32.07
CA VAL A 410 -39.42 101.55 33.22
C VAL A 410 -39.96 100.13 33.21
N LYS A 411 -41.26 99.92 33.01
CA LYS A 411 -41.85 98.58 32.92
C LYS A 411 -41.24 97.76 31.78
N ALA A 412 -41.19 98.31 30.56
CA ALA A 412 -40.62 97.62 29.40
C ALA A 412 -39.14 97.28 29.59
N ALA A 413 -38.35 98.18 30.20
CA ALA A 413 -36.94 97.94 30.49
C ALA A 413 -36.76 96.89 31.60
N GLN A 414 -37.63 96.87 32.62
CA GLN A 414 -37.64 95.85 33.66
C GLN A 414 -37.93 94.46 33.06
N GLU A 415 -38.95 94.34 32.20
CA GLU A 415 -39.27 93.10 31.48
C GLU A 415 -38.08 92.62 30.62
N ALA A 416 -37.42 93.54 29.90
CA ALA A 416 -36.22 93.22 29.13
C ALA A 416 -35.06 92.72 30.02
N GLY A 417 -34.88 93.34 31.19
CA GLY A 417 -33.91 92.90 32.20
C GLY A 417 -34.19 91.49 32.70
N ASP A 418 -35.44 91.19 33.06
CA ASP A 418 -35.87 89.87 33.52
C ASP A 418 -35.69 88.80 32.43
N MET A 419 -35.93 89.14 31.16
CA MET A 419 -35.64 88.23 30.03
C MET A 419 -34.14 87.91 29.93
N LEU A 420 -33.27 88.92 30.02
CA LEU A 420 -31.82 88.73 29.98
C LEU A 420 -31.32 87.90 31.17
N GLN A 421 -31.92 88.08 32.35
CA GLN A 421 -31.58 87.36 33.56
C GLN A 421 -31.89 85.85 33.47
N ARG A 422 -32.90 85.47 32.68
CA ARG A 422 -33.19 84.06 32.34
C ARG A 422 -32.36 83.54 31.17
N LEU A 423 -32.08 84.40 30.18
CA LEU A 423 -31.34 84.04 28.97
C LEU A 423 -29.88 83.68 29.26
N VAL A 424 -29.21 84.40 30.16
CA VAL A 424 -27.80 84.16 30.50
C VAL A 424 -27.55 82.73 31.02
N PRO A 425 -28.33 82.22 32.01
CA PRO A 425 -28.28 80.80 32.40
C PRO A 425 -28.45 79.81 31.24
N ASP A 426 -29.42 80.04 30.35
CA ASP A 426 -29.70 79.14 29.22
C ASP A 426 -28.54 79.09 28.22
N ILE A 427 -27.89 80.24 27.94
CA ILE A 427 -26.71 80.30 27.09
C ILE A 427 -25.52 79.59 27.76
N ARG A 428 -25.34 79.75 29.08
CA ARG A 428 -24.28 79.03 29.83
C ARG A 428 -24.50 77.52 29.78
N LYS A 429 -25.73 77.06 29.94
CA LYS A 429 -26.09 75.64 29.81
C LYS A 429 -25.86 75.11 28.40
N THR A 430 -26.12 75.93 27.37
CA THR A 430 -25.79 75.59 25.98
C THR A 430 -24.28 75.41 25.80
N ALA A 431 -23.46 76.30 26.38
CA ALA A 431 -22.00 76.17 26.32
C ALA A 431 -21.50 74.89 27.02
N GLU A 432 -22.11 74.51 28.15
CA GLU A 432 -21.79 73.29 28.88
C GLU A 432 -22.09 72.03 28.07
N LEU A 433 -23.31 71.92 27.51
CA LEU A 433 -23.70 70.80 26.63
C LEU A 433 -22.80 70.68 25.40
N VAL A 434 -22.38 71.82 24.83
CA VAL A 434 -21.45 71.81 23.69
C VAL A 434 -20.04 71.36 24.10
N SER A 435 -19.62 71.66 25.33
CA SER A 435 -18.36 71.17 25.88
C SER A 435 -18.40 69.64 26.08
N GLU A 436 -19.53 69.09 26.53
CA GLU A 436 -19.77 67.65 26.60
C GLU A 436 -19.70 67.00 25.21
N ILE A 437 -20.27 67.61 24.17
CA ILE A 437 -20.14 67.14 22.79
C ILE A 437 -18.67 67.10 22.35
N SER A 438 -17.90 68.15 22.65
CA SER A 438 -16.46 68.18 22.33
C SER A 438 -15.67 67.07 23.04
N ALA A 439 -16.03 66.76 24.30
CA ALA A 439 -15.43 65.65 25.03
C ALA A 439 -15.81 64.29 24.41
N ALA A 440 -17.08 64.07 24.08
CA ALA A 440 -17.56 62.86 23.42
C ALA A 440 -16.90 62.66 22.04
N CYS A 441 -16.71 63.73 21.26
CA CYS A 441 -16.00 63.65 19.98
C CYS A 441 -14.52 63.23 20.16
N ARG A 442 -13.83 63.69 21.22
CA ARG A 442 -12.45 63.22 21.50
C ARG A 442 -12.41 61.73 21.83
N GLU A 443 -13.40 61.22 22.55
CA GLU A 443 -13.52 59.79 22.86
C GLU A 443 -13.85 58.96 21.61
N GLN A 444 -14.75 59.46 20.75
CA GLN A 444 -15.02 58.86 19.44
C GLN A 444 -13.78 58.84 18.53
N ASP A 445 -12.94 59.87 18.56
CA ASP A 445 -11.69 59.91 17.78
C ASP A 445 -10.72 58.81 18.23
N ILE A 446 -10.60 58.59 19.54
CA ILE A 446 -9.82 57.47 20.10
C ILE A 446 -10.41 56.13 19.64
N GLY A 447 -11.73 55.96 19.73
CA GLY A 447 -12.42 54.74 19.29
C GLY A 447 -12.26 54.47 17.79
N ALA A 448 -12.33 55.51 16.95
CA ALA A 448 -12.12 55.40 15.51
C ALA A 448 -10.68 54.95 15.19
N ASN A 449 -9.67 55.48 15.89
CA ASN A 449 -8.28 55.05 15.72
C ASN A 449 -8.08 53.57 16.13
N GLN A 450 -8.70 53.12 17.22
CA GLN A 450 -8.65 51.70 17.63
C GLN A 450 -9.31 50.77 16.61
N ILE A 451 -10.46 51.16 16.05
CA ILE A 451 -11.11 50.40 14.97
C ILE A 451 -10.18 50.33 13.76
N ASN A 452 -9.52 51.43 13.41
CA ASN A 452 -8.57 51.46 12.29
C ASN A 452 -7.37 50.52 12.52
N GLU A 453 -6.80 50.47 13.72
CA GLU A 453 -5.77 49.49 14.08
C GLU A 453 -6.27 48.04 13.96
N ALA A 454 -7.50 47.77 14.41
CA ALA A 454 -8.11 46.44 14.26
C ALA A 454 -8.33 46.04 12.79
N VAL A 455 -8.70 47.00 11.92
CA VAL A 455 -8.82 46.77 10.47
C VAL A 455 -7.47 46.47 9.84
N GLN A 456 -6.39 47.14 10.24
CA GLN A 456 -5.03 46.81 9.78
C GLN A 456 -4.59 45.41 10.23
N GLN A 457 -4.99 44.98 11.43
CA GLN A 457 -4.74 43.62 11.88
C GLN A 457 -5.54 42.58 11.09
N LEU A 458 -6.81 42.88 10.76
CA LEU A 458 -7.63 42.06 9.86
C LEU A 458 -7.00 41.93 8.47
N ASP A 459 -6.46 43.01 7.91
CA ASP A 459 -5.72 42.97 6.63
C ASP A 459 -4.52 42.02 6.70
N LYS A 460 -3.74 42.06 7.79
CA LYS A 460 -2.63 41.13 7.99
C LYS A 460 -3.08 39.67 8.03
N VAL A 461 -4.16 39.36 8.73
CA VAL A 461 -4.74 38.00 8.77
C VAL A 461 -5.25 37.60 7.38
N THR A 462 -5.84 38.53 6.65
CA THR A 462 -6.32 38.31 5.28
C THR A 462 -5.19 37.96 4.33
N GLN A 463 -4.06 38.67 4.40
CA GLN A 463 -2.84 38.35 3.64
C GLN A 463 -2.27 36.97 4.04
N GLN A 464 -2.30 36.62 5.33
CA GLN A 464 -1.89 35.30 5.80
C GLN A 464 -2.80 34.19 5.27
N ASN A 465 -4.12 34.40 5.24
CA ASN A 465 -5.08 33.45 4.69
C ASN A 465 -4.86 33.25 3.19
N ALA A 466 -4.59 34.33 2.45
CA ALA A 466 -4.25 34.25 1.02
C ALA A 466 -2.98 33.41 0.79
N GLY A 467 -1.90 33.71 1.52
CA GLY A 467 -0.64 32.95 1.43
C GLY A 467 -0.79 31.48 1.84
N ALA A 468 -1.54 31.21 2.92
CA ALA A 468 -1.84 29.85 3.37
C ALA A 468 -2.68 29.08 2.33
N SER A 469 -3.58 29.77 1.62
CA SER A 469 -4.36 29.16 0.54
C SER A 469 -3.49 28.78 -0.65
N GLU A 470 -2.51 29.61 -1.02
CA GLU A 470 -1.55 29.30 -2.07
C GLU A 470 -0.67 28.10 -1.69
N GLU A 471 -0.15 28.06 -0.46
CA GLU A 471 0.65 26.94 0.04
C GLU A 471 -0.17 25.63 0.12
N MET A 472 -1.43 25.73 0.55
CA MET A 472 -2.35 24.60 0.61
C MET A 472 -2.70 24.07 -0.77
N SER A 473 -2.89 24.94 -1.77
CA SER A 473 -3.10 24.53 -3.17
C SER A 473 -1.87 23.80 -3.72
N ALA A 474 -0.66 24.34 -3.52
CA ALA A 474 0.57 23.70 -3.97
C ALA A 474 0.78 22.33 -3.31
N THR A 475 0.52 22.23 -2.00
CA THR A 475 0.61 20.96 -1.26
C THR A 475 -0.44 19.95 -1.75
N SER A 476 -1.64 20.41 -2.07
CA SER A 476 -2.71 19.56 -2.63
C SER A 476 -2.29 18.95 -3.97
N GLU A 477 -1.75 19.78 -4.88
CA GLU A 477 -1.23 19.33 -6.17
C GLU A 477 -0.09 18.31 -6.02
N GLU A 478 0.84 18.56 -5.10
CA GLU A 478 1.94 17.64 -4.81
C GLU A 478 1.44 16.30 -4.25
N LEU A 479 0.52 16.31 -3.29
CA LEU A 479 -0.08 15.10 -2.73
C LEU A 479 -0.87 14.31 -3.79
N ALA A 480 -1.58 15.00 -4.69
CA ALA A 480 -2.28 14.37 -5.81
C ALA A 480 -1.29 13.68 -6.76
N ALA A 481 -0.18 14.36 -7.10
CA ALA A 481 0.88 13.78 -7.93
C ALA A 481 1.55 12.58 -7.26
N GLN A 482 1.83 12.63 -5.96
CA GLN A 482 2.38 11.51 -5.20
C GLN A 482 1.41 10.31 -5.15
N ALA A 483 0.10 10.57 -5.03
CA ALA A 483 -0.92 9.53 -5.09
C ALA A 483 -0.97 8.87 -6.48
N GLU A 484 -0.90 9.66 -7.57
CA GLU A 484 -0.82 9.12 -8.94
C GLU A 484 0.47 8.31 -9.18
N GLU A 485 1.61 8.77 -8.67
CA GLU A 485 2.88 8.05 -8.74
C GLU A 485 2.81 6.71 -8.00
N LEU A 486 2.19 6.70 -6.81
CA LEU A 486 1.98 5.48 -6.03
C LEU A 486 1.05 4.51 -6.77
N GLN A 487 -0.07 5.00 -7.34
CA GLN A 487 -0.97 4.19 -8.16
C GLN A 487 -0.24 3.60 -9.38
N THR A 488 0.60 4.40 -10.05
CA THR A 488 1.39 3.96 -11.21
C THR A 488 2.41 2.89 -10.82
N SER A 489 3.08 3.06 -9.68
CA SER A 489 4.05 2.09 -9.15
C SER A 489 3.37 0.77 -8.77
N ILE A 490 2.17 0.84 -8.19
CA ILE A 490 1.37 -0.33 -7.81
C ILE A 490 0.69 -0.98 -9.01
N ALA A 491 0.43 -0.24 -10.11
CA ALA A 491 -0.17 -0.77 -11.34
C ALA A 491 0.66 -1.88 -12.01
N PHE A 492 1.95 -2.01 -11.65
CA PHE A 492 2.75 -3.18 -11.98
C PHE A 492 2.13 -4.49 -11.45
N PHE A 493 1.53 -4.45 -10.26
CA PHE A 493 0.86 -5.60 -9.65
C PHE A 493 -0.59 -5.74 -10.13
N ARG A 494 -0.85 -6.80 -10.88
CA ARG A 494 -2.19 -7.18 -11.34
C ARG A 494 -2.89 -7.98 -10.25
N THR A 495 -3.99 -7.46 -9.74
CA THR A 495 -4.87 -8.14 -8.79
C THR A 495 -6.23 -8.40 -9.46
N ASP A 496 -7.00 -9.39 -8.98
CA ASP A 496 -8.30 -9.72 -9.58
C ASP A 496 -9.26 -8.51 -9.59
N ALA A 497 -9.06 -7.55 -8.67
CA ALA A 497 -9.78 -6.28 -8.62
C ALA A 497 -9.53 -5.36 -9.82
N SER A 498 -8.47 -5.56 -10.61
CA SER A 498 -8.20 -4.80 -11.83
C SER A 498 -9.07 -5.24 -13.02
N GLY A 499 -9.80 -6.36 -12.92
CA GLY A 499 -10.59 -6.96 -14.00
C GLY A 499 -12.12 -6.80 -13.89
N GLU A 500 -12.66 -6.58 -12.69
CA GLU A 500 -14.09 -6.46 -12.43
C GLU A 500 -14.39 -5.18 -11.63
N GLY A 501 -14.46 -4.02 -12.29
CA GLY A 501 -14.85 -2.80 -11.57
C GLY A 501 -14.72 -1.48 -12.32
N ARG A 502 -13.85 -1.36 -13.32
CA ARG A 502 -13.85 -0.17 -14.21
C ARG A 502 -14.88 -0.35 -15.32
N SER A 503 -16.17 -0.35 -14.94
CA SER A 503 -17.16 0.22 -15.84
C SER A 503 -16.73 1.65 -16.10
N ALA A 504 -16.29 1.91 -17.33
CA ALA A 504 -16.03 3.27 -17.79
C ALA A 504 -17.21 4.17 -17.37
N PRO A 505 -16.96 5.38 -16.83
CA PRO A 505 -18.03 6.34 -16.70
C PRO A 505 -18.50 6.59 -18.14
N ARG A 506 -19.70 6.11 -18.43
CA ARG A 506 -20.41 6.37 -19.66
C ARG A 506 -20.75 7.85 -19.61
N ALA A 507 -19.81 8.69 -20.05
CA ALA A 507 -19.96 10.12 -20.14
C ALA A 507 -21.21 10.39 -20.99
N SER A 508 -22.18 10.96 -20.28
CA SER A 508 -23.45 11.48 -20.73
C SER A 508 -23.32 12.19 -22.07
N ALA A 509 -24.14 11.75 -23.02
CA ALA A 509 -24.44 12.50 -24.22
C ALA A 509 -24.90 13.91 -23.83
N SER A 510 -24.20 14.93 -24.34
CA SER A 510 -24.65 16.32 -24.29
C SER A 510 -26.07 16.43 -24.87
N PRO A 511 -26.97 17.23 -24.28
CA PRO A 511 -28.28 17.47 -24.86
C PRO A 511 -28.10 18.32 -26.12
N ARG A 512 -28.15 17.67 -27.29
CA ARG A 512 -28.32 18.36 -28.56
C ARG A 512 -29.69 19.04 -28.55
N HIS A 513 -29.69 20.36 -28.40
CA HIS A 513 -30.84 21.19 -28.74
C HIS A 513 -31.25 20.91 -30.18
N ARG A 514 -32.44 20.30 -30.32
CA ARG A 514 -33.09 19.99 -31.57
C ARG A 514 -33.71 21.28 -32.12
N ALA A 515 -32.94 22.01 -32.92
CA ALA A 515 -33.48 23.10 -33.74
C ALA A 515 -34.26 22.50 -34.91
N THR A 516 -35.59 22.55 -34.83
CA THR A 516 -36.49 22.33 -35.96
C THR A 516 -36.39 23.51 -36.91
N GLY A 517 -35.88 23.26 -38.12
CA GLY A 517 -35.97 24.20 -39.22
C GLY A 517 -37.41 24.35 -39.69
N ALA A 518 -37.86 25.60 -39.77
CA ALA A 518 -38.86 26.02 -40.74
C ALA A 518 -38.24 27.15 -41.58
N ARG A 519 -38.32 26.90 -42.88
CA ARG A 519 -37.69 27.56 -44.03
C ARG A 519 -38.29 28.94 -44.27
N VAL A 520 -37.49 29.86 -44.82
CA VAL A 520 -37.76 30.79 -45.96
C VAL A 520 -36.77 31.97 -45.85
N THR A 521 -35.71 32.01 -46.68
CA THR A 521 -35.53 32.89 -47.88
C THR A 521 -35.64 34.39 -47.54
N VAL A 522 -34.78 35.33 -47.92
CA VAL A 522 -33.73 35.50 -48.94
C VAL A 522 -32.94 36.78 -48.56
N LEU A 523 -31.73 36.96 -49.12
CA LEU A 523 -31.01 38.25 -49.37
C LEU A 523 -30.56 39.02 -48.10
N SER A 524 -29.50 39.81 -48.08
CA SER A 524 -28.31 40.07 -48.90
C SER A 524 -27.57 41.18 -48.12
N SER A 525 -26.28 41.29 -48.39
CA SER A 525 -25.44 42.48 -48.16
C SER A 525 -24.79 42.66 -46.80
N ALA A 526 -23.47 42.64 -46.92
CA ALA A 526 -22.47 43.06 -45.98
C ALA A 526 -22.42 44.59 -45.79
N ALA A 527 -21.64 44.95 -44.77
CA ALA A 527 -20.61 45.99 -44.75
C ALA A 527 -20.95 47.39 -44.20
N ARG A 528 -20.29 47.63 -43.05
CA ARG A 528 -19.37 48.76 -42.73
C ARG A 528 -19.91 50.13 -42.34
N SER A 529 -19.44 50.53 -41.14
CA SER A 529 -18.89 51.83 -40.71
C SER A 529 -19.84 53.04 -40.70
N THR A 530 -19.89 53.92 -39.71
CA THR A 530 -18.81 54.74 -39.13
C THR A 530 -19.28 55.46 -37.84
N SER A 531 -18.31 55.75 -36.96
CA SER A 531 -18.13 56.86 -35.99
C SER A 531 -19.24 57.89 -35.64
N ALA A 532 -19.57 57.95 -34.33
CA ALA A 532 -19.58 59.10 -33.37
C ALA A 532 -20.46 60.37 -33.63
N PRO A 533 -20.71 61.27 -32.62
CA PRO A 533 -20.88 61.13 -31.15
C PRO A 533 -22.12 61.91 -30.57
N ALA A 534 -22.22 61.92 -29.22
CA ALA A 534 -22.91 62.89 -28.33
C ALA A 534 -24.37 62.64 -27.87
N SER A 535 -24.58 62.48 -26.56
CA SER A 535 -25.04 63.60 -25.69
C SER A 535 -25.30 63.14 -24.25
N ALA A 536 -24.96 64.03 -23.32
CA ALA A 536 -25.07 63.88 -21.88
C ALA A 536 -26.51 63.83 -21.37
N LYS A 537 -26.78 62.95 -20.41
CA LYS A 537 -27.89 63.10 -19.45
C LYS A 537 -27.45 62.70 -18.03
N SER A 538 -27.97 63.47 -17.09
CA SER A 538 -27.49 63.75 -15.73
C SER A 538 -27.47 62.58 -14.73
N PRO A 539 -26.60 62.62 -13.69
CA PRO A 539 -26.41 61.52 -12.73
C PRO A 539 -27.46 61.43 -11.61
N VAL A 540 -28.47 62.30 -11.58
CA VAL A 540 -29.39 62.41 -10.43
C VAL A 540 -30.44 61.28 -10.39
N HIS A 541 -30.80 60.71 -11.54
CA HIS A 541 -31.81 59.65 -11.62
C HIS A 541 -31.30 58.26 -11.19
N ALA A 542 -29.98 58.03 -11.24
CA ALA A 542 -29.36 56.78 -10.79
C ALA A 542 -29.21 56.70 -9.26
N GLN A 543 -29.26 57.84 -8.57
CA GLN A 543 -29.05 57.93 -7.13
C GLN A 543 -30.33 57.68 -6.32
N GLN A 544 -31.52 57.84 -6.94
CA GLN A 544 -32.82 57.57 -6.31
C GLN A 544 -33.27 56.10 -6.39
N ALA A 545 -32.65 55.27 -7.23
CA ALA A 545 -32.95 53.83 -7.30
C ALA A 545 -32.25 52.99 -6.21
N ARG A 546 -31.32 53.58 -5.45
CA ARG A 546 -30.58 52.91 -4.35
C ARG A 546 -31.19 53.11 -2.96
N ALA A 547 -32.32 53.80 -2.84
CA ALA A 547 -32.96 54.13 -1.57
C ALA A 547 -34.21 53.29 -1.26
N GLN A 548 -34.25 52.01 -1.66
CA GLN A 548 -35.22 51.06 -1.12
C GLN A 548 -34.52 50.20 -0.07
N GLY A 549 -34.67 50.62 1.19
CA GLY A 549 -34.24 49.83 2.35
C GLY A 549 -35.09 48.57 2.50
N PHE A 550 -34.46 47.51 2.99
CA PHE A 550 -35.12 46.29 3.42
C PHE A 550 -35.92 46.56 4.70
N ALA A 551 -37.20 46.18 4.72
CA ALA A 551 -37.96 46.08 5.97
C ALA A 551 -37.61 44.74 6.63
N LEU A 552 -36.84 44.78 7.73
CA LEU A 552 -36.65 43.61 8.58
C LEU A 552 -37.94 43.31 9.34
N ASP A 553 -38.50 42.13 9.10
CA ASP A 553 -39.59 41.57 9.89
C ASP A 553 -39.02 40.98 11.19
N MET A 554 -39.22 41.68 12.31
CA MET A 554 -38.78 41.25 13.64
C MET A 554 -39.80 40.34 14.35
N THR A 555 -40.81 39.82 13.65
CA THR A 555 -41.84 38.97 14.27
C THR A 555 -41.52 37.47 14.25
N VAL A 556 -40.41 37.06 13.62
CA VAL A 556 -40.07 35.64 13.40
C VAL A 556 -38.90 35.13 14.26
N GLY A 557 -38.28 35.98 15.10
CA GLY A 557 -37.22 35.58 16.03
C GLY A 557 -37.77 35.17 17.39
N GLY A 558 -38.14 33.90 17.56
CA GLY A 558 -38.35 33.31 18.89
C GLY A 558 -37.02 32.88 19.50
N ALA A 559 -36.96 32.80 20.84
CA ALA A 559 -35.76 32.39 21.56
C ALA A 559 -35.21 31.07 21.03
N ASP A 560 -33.93 31.04 20.69
CA ASP A 560 -33.24 29.84 20.21
C ASP A 560 -32.37 29.23 21.32
N ALA A 561 -31.75 28.09 21.01
CA ALA A 561 -30.95 27.36 22.00
C ALA A 561 -29.65 28.10 22.37
N GLU A 562 -29.23 29.08 21.58
CA GLU A 562 -28.00 29.86 21.79
C GLU A 562 -28.23 31.00 22.80
N ASP A 563 -29.48 31.45 22.99
CA ASP A 563 -29.86 32.42 24.04
C ASP A 563 -29.55 31.94 25.48
N MET A 564 -29.40 30.62 25.68
CA MET A 564 -29.07 30.06 27.00
C MET A 564 -27.60 30.26 27.41
N ASP A 565 -26.70 30.43 26.45
CA ASP A 565 -25.27 30.59 26.71
C ASP A 565 -24.90 32.01 27.18
N PHE A 566 -25.84 32.97 27.10
CA PHE A 566 -25.61 34.37 27.47
C PHE A 566 -25.80 34.68 28.97
N ARG A 567 -26.12 33.69 29.82
CA ARG A 567 -26.50 33.93 31.23
C ARG A 567 -25.41 33.75 32.29
N GLU A 568 -24.17 33.46 31.94
CA GLU A 568 -23.07 33.39 32.92
C GLU A 568 -22.01 34.48 32.73
N SER A 569 -22.41 35.74 32.95
CA SER A 569 -21.50 36.76 33.49
C SER A 569 -22.28 37.99 33.95
N ALA A 570 -22.72 37.98 35.21
CA ALA A 570 -23.15 39.17 35.94
C ALA A 570 -22.68 39.07 37.39
#